data_AF-A0A925TTG4-F1
#
_entry.id   AF-A0A925TTG4-F1
#
_cell.length_a   1.000
_cell.length_b   1.000
_cell.length_c   1.000
_cell.angle_alpha   90.00
_cell.angle_beta   90.00
_cell.angle_gamma   90.00
#
_symmetry.space_group_name_H-M   'P 1'
#
loop_
_entity.id
_entity.type
_entity.pdbx_description
1 polymer ?
#
loop_
_entity_poly.entity_id
_entity_poly.type
_entity_poly.pdbx_seq_one_letter_code
_entity_poly.pdbx_strand_id
1 'polypeptide(L)'
;MKKVFLAALLSLPSFSSVQSSLAQTTVVLSKGDVAEGVSSKSAATVSPDSLLKHIKFLASDRLEGRGSGEPGNNLAALYIAEHFKSLDLKSFSTAQTGESYFQKFEITTGLRAGTGNSLTLGKKKFTSPETLVPLGISASAGVKSEDVVFVGYGITTKDG
;
A
#
# COMPACT_ATOMS: atom_id res chain seq x y z
N MET A 1 -13.64 66.70 -21.42
CA MET A 1 -13.18 67.50 -20.26
C MET A 1 -12.78 66.50 -19.17
N LYS A 2 -11.50 66.48 -18.72
CA LYS A 2 -11.07 66.76 -17.32
C LYS A 2 -11.85 65.93 -16.26
N LYS A 3 -11.34 65.11 -15.34
CA LYS A 3 -10.05 64.83 -14.66
C LYS A 3 -10.30 63.53 -13.82
N VAL A 4 -9.37 62.58 -13.70
CA VAL A 4 -8.47 62.27 -12.54
C VAL A 4 -9.17 62.13 -11.17
N PHE A 5 -8.74 61.10 -10.39
CA PHE A 5 -8.72 60.90 -8.91
C PHE A 5 -9.32 59.53 -8.50
N LEU A 6 -8.82 58.75 -7.54
CA LEU A 6 -7.70 58.81 -6.59
C LEU A 6 -7.57 57.38 -6.02
N ALA A 7 -6.37 56.79 -6.03
CA ALA A 7 -6.14 55.46 -5.45
C ALA A 7 -6.05 55.53 -3.93
N ALA A 8 -6.87 54.74 -3.23
CA ALA A 8 -6.91 54.63 -1.78
C ALA A 8 -5.80 53.68 -1.28
N LEU A 9 -4.99 54.16 -0.34
CA LEU A 9 -4.03 53.37 0.44
C LEU A 9 -4.78 52.43 1.40
N LEU A 10 -4.45 51.14 1.38
CA LEU A 10 -4.79 50.19 2.45
C LEU A 10 -3.51 49.62 3.05
N SER A 11 -3.35 49.93 4.33
CA SER A 11 -2.32 49.58 5.29
C SER A 11 -1.98 48.08 5.31
N LEU A 12 -0.71 47.73 5.09
CA LEU A 12 -0.14 46.41 5.32
C LEU A 12 0.37 46.30 6.77
N PRO A 13 0.05 45.22 7.53
CA PRO A 13 0.62 45.01 8.85
C PRO A 13 2.08 44.52 8.76
N SER A 14 2.92 45.14 9.59
CA SER A 14 4.36 44.97 9.72
C SER A 14 4.78 43.54 10.05
N PHE A 15 5.64 42.96 9.21
CA PHE A 15 6.39 41.74 9.50
C PHE A 15 7.55 42.07 10.45
N SER A 16 7.40 41.73 11.74
CA SER A 16 8.50 41.82 12.70
C SER A 16 9.44 40.64 12.51
N SER A 17 10.65 40.97 12.06
CA SER A 17 11.82 40.10 11.92
C SER A 17 12.13 39.35 13.22
N VAL A 18 12.09 38.01 13.20
CA VAL A 18 12.67 37.17 14.25
C VAL A 18 14.13 36.94 13.90
N GLN A 19 14.99 37.54 14.71
CA GLN A 19 16.44 37.54 14.57
C GLN A 19 17.01 36.19 15.01
N SER A 20 17.49 35.39 14.05
CA SER A 20 18.21 34.14 14.28
C SER A 20 19.59 34.43 14.91
N SER A 21 19.72 34.20 16.22
CA SER A 21 20.97 34.28 16.96
C SER A 21 21.73 32.95 16.89
N LEU A 22 23.00 33.03 16.45
CA LEU A 22 23.96 31.94 16.39
C LEU A 22 24.36 31.50 17.79
N ALA A 23 23.95 30.31 18.21
CA ALA A 23 24.62 29.56 19.25
C ALA A 23 25.15 28.25 18.65
N GLN A 24 26.44 28.24 18.39
CA GLN A 24 27.21 27.09 17.93
C GLN A 24 27.12 25.99 19.00
N THR A 25 26.63 24.81 18.62
CA THR A 25 26.74 23.61 19.46
C THR A 25 28.05 22.92 19.12
N THR A 26 29.01 23.02 20.02
CA THR A 26 30.28 22.29 19.99
C THR A 26 30.01 20.79 20.09
N VAL A 27 30.37 20.03 19.05
CA VAL A 27 30.46 18.57 19.10
C VAL A 27 31.70 18.21 19.93
N VAL A 28 31.49 17.69 21.14
CA VAL A 28 32.56 17.06 21.92
C VAL A 28 32.68 15.62 21.46
N LEU A 29 33.76 15.31 20.75
CA LEU A 29 34.17 13.94 20.38
C LEU A 29 34.66 13.21 21.64
N SER A 30 33.79 12.43 22.27
CA SER A 30 34.21 11.43 23.25
C SER A 30 34.64 10.15 22.54
N LYS A 31 35.87 9.75 22.80
CA LYS A 31 36.58 8.63 22.22
C LYS A 31 36.34 7.40 23.11
N GLY A 32 35.74 6.36 22.52
CA GLY A 32 35.90 4.97 22.95
C GLY A 32 35.13 4.52 24.19
N ASP A 33 33.99 3.88 23.94
CA ASP A 33 33.73 2.54 24.47
C ASP A 33 33.01 1.78 23.35
N VAL A 34 33.76 0.93 22.64
CA VAL A 34 33.16 -0.07 21.75
C VAL A 34 32.51 -1.09 22.67
N ALA A 35 31.23 -0.89 22.96
CA ALA A 35 30.41 -1.93 23.55
C ALA A 35 30.25 -3.05 22.51
N GLU A 36 31.22 -3.96 22.46
CA GLU A 36 30.97 -5.36 22.15
C GLU A 36 29.86 -5.84 23.06
N GLY A 37 28.64 -5.91 22.53
CA GLY A 37 27.50 -6.29 23.37
C GLY A 37 26.13 -6.26 22.73
N VAL A 38 26.02 -6.32 21.40
CA VAL A 38 24.72 -6.57 20.75
C VAL A 38 24.87 -7.74 19.78
N SER A 39 25.26 -8.91 20.29
CA SER A 39 25.21 -10.14 19.51
C SER A 39 25.16 -11.35 20.44
N SER A 40 23.97 -11.67 20.94
CA SER A 40 23.64 -13.05 21.42
C SER A 40 22.19 -13.26 21.83
N LYS A 41 21.33 -12.22 21.88
CA LYS A 41 19.88 -12.41 22.08
C LYS A 41 19.06 -12.30 20.79
N SER A 42 19.63 -12.71 19.65
CA SER A 42 18.95 -12.77 18.35
C SER A 42 18.40 -14.16 18.01
N ALA A 43 18.00 -14.92 19.03
CA ALA A 43 17.21 -16.12 18.86
C ALA A 43 16.39 -16.33 20.14
N ALA A 44 15.34 -15.53 20.33
CA ALA A 44 14.13 -16.17 20.84
C ALA A 44 13.83 -17.26 19.81
N THR A 45 14.22 -18.50 20.13
CA THR A 45 14.15 -19.63 19.21
C THR A 45 12.74 -19.70 18.66
N VAL A 46 12.58 -19.38 17.37
CA VAL A 46 11.30 -19.50 16.69
C VAL A 46 10.91 -20.97 16.80
N SER A 47 9.97 -21.28 17.68
CA SER A 47 9.54 -22.66 17.89
C SER A 47 8.53 -23.04 16.82
N PRO A 48 8.62 -24.25 16.24
CA PRO A 48 7.60 -24.75 15.32
C PRO A 48 6.18 -24.67 15.90
N ASP A 49 6.04 -24.92 17.21
CA ASP A 49 4.76 -24.85 17.91
C ASP A 49 4.17 -23.44 17.95
N SER A 50 5.01 -22.41 18.13
CA SER A 50 4.57 -21.01 18.13
C SER A 50 4.06 -20.62 16.74
N LEU A 51 4.78 -20.98 15.68
CA LEU A 51 4.34 -20.74 14.30
C LEU A 51 3.05 -21.47 13.99
N LEU A 52 2.95 -22.75 14.38
CA LEU A 52 1.78 -23.58 14.13
C LEU A 52 0.52 -23.01 14.81
N LYS A 53 0.66 -22.41 16.00
CA LYS A 53 -0.44 -21.71 16.69
C LYS A 53 -0.99 -20.55 15.84
N HIS A 54 -0.11 -19.70 15.30
CA HIS A 54 -0.52 -18.59 14.44
C HIS A 54 -1.18 -19.07 13.14
N ILE A 55 -0.59 -20.08 12.49
CA ILE A 55 -1.12 -20.69 11.26
C ILE A 55 -2.52 -21.25 11.52
N LYS A 56 -2.69 -22.04 12.60
CA LYS A 56 -3.98 -22.63 12.95
C LYS A 56 -5.07 -21.59 13.14
N PHE A 57 -4.77 -20.47 13.79
CA PHE A 57 -5.74 -19.39 13.94
C PHE A 57 -6.06 -18.71 12.61
N LEU A 58 -5.03 -18.27 11.87
CA LEU A 58 -5.18 -17.50 10.62
C LEU A 58 -5.78 -18.30 9.45
N ALA A 59 -5.73 -19.64 9.54
CA ALA A 59 -6.35 -20.56 8.60
C ALA A 59 -7.56 -21.30 9.19
N SER A 60 -8.07 -20.88 10.35
CA SER A 60 -9.26 -21.52 10.94
C SER A 60 -10.54 -21.12 10.23
N ASP A 61 -11.53 -22.02 10.26
CA ASP A 61 -12.87 -21.78 9.73
C ASP A 61 -13.56 -20.56 10.35
N ARG A 62 -13.15 -20.14 11.55
CA ARG A 62 -13.66 -18.93 12.22
C ARG A 62 -13.47 -17.65 11.42
N LEU A 63 -12.50 -17.61 10.53
CA LEU A 63 -12.27 -16.45 9.67
C LEU A 63 -13.15 -16.52 8.42
N GLU A 64 -13.67 -17.69 8.03
CA GLU A 64 -14.51 -17.88 6.81
C GLU A 64 -13.84 -17.40 5.49
N GLY A 65 -12.54 -17.08 5.54
CA GLY A 65 -11.78 -16.47 4.45
C GLY A 65 -11.09 -15.17 4.87
N ARG A 66 -10.16 -14.67 4.05
CA ARG A 66 -9.46 -13.39 4.30
C ARG A 66 -9.44 -12.51 3.04
N GLY A 67 -10.55 -12.50 2.32
CA GLY A 67 -10.76 -11.60 1.19
C GLY A 67 -10.66 -10.14 1.66
N SER A 68 -10.06 -9.27 0.86
CA SER A 68 -9.88 -7.87 1.25
C SER A 68 -11.25 -7.19 1.45
N GLY A 69 -11.47 -6.60 2.62
CA GLY A 69 -12.75 -5.99 3.01
C GLY A 69 -13.74 -6.93 3.69
N GLU A 70 -13.48 -8.24 3.73
CA GLU A 70 -14.36 -9.22 4.38
C GLU A 70 -14.18 -9.28 5.90
N PRO A 71 -15.20 -9.70 6.68
CA PRO A 71 -15.14 -9.81 8.14
C PRO A 71 -13.95 -10.64 8.64
N GLY A 72 -13.64 -11.76 7.97
CA GLY A 72 -12.52 -12.62 8.31
C GLY A 72 -11.15 -11.96 8.20
N ASN A 73 -10.97 -11.09 7.21
CA ASN A 73 -9.74 -10.30 7.08
C ASN A 73 -9.62 -9.27 8.20
N ASN A 74 -10.73 -8.68 8.63
CA ASN A 74 -10.74 -7.74 9.77
C ASN A 74 -10.38 -8.46 11.09
N LEU A 75 -10.87 -9.68 11.30
CA LEU A 75 -10.50 -10.51 12.45
C LEU A 75 -9.02 -10.89 12.43
N ALA A 76 -8.48 -11.25 11.27
CA ALA A 76 -7.05 -11.51 11.11
C ALA A 76 -6.19 -10.28 11.43
N ALA A 77 -6.61 -9.11 10.95
CA ALA A 77 -5.90 -7.86 11.21
C ALA A 77 -5.90 -7.51 12.72
N LEU A 78 -7.04 -7.71 13.40
CA LEU A 78 -7.14 -7.54 14.86
C LEU A 78 -6.23 -8.52 15.60
N TYR A 79 -6.21 -9.79 15.21
CA TYR A 79 -5.32 -10.79 15.80
C TYR A 79 -3.84 -10.39 15.72
N ILE A 80 -3.40 -9.90 14.55
CA ILE A 80 -2.02 -9.44 14.36
C ILE A 80 -1.75 -8.20 15.22
N ALA A 81 -2.66 -7.23 15.27
CA ALA A 81 -2.52 -6.04 16.09
C ALA A 81 -2.43 -6.37 17.59
N GLU A 82 -3.24 -7.30 18.10
CA GLU A 82 -3.16 -7.78 19.48
C GLU A 82 -1.84 -8.51 19.75
N HIS A 83 -1.34 -9.28 18.78
CA HIS A 83 -0.02 -9.89 18.93
C HIS A 83 1.10 -8.84 18.98
N PHE A 84 1.05 -7.80 18.16
CA PHE A 84 2.02 -6.69 18.23
C PHE A 84 1.97 -5.95 19.56
N LYS A 85 0.77 -5.69 20.09
CA LYS A 85 0.61 -5.14 21.45
C LYS A 85 1.23 -6.05 22.51
N SER A 86 1.03 -7.37 22.41
CA SER A 86 1.61 -8.34 23.36
C SER A 86 3.14 -8.39 23.36
N LEU A 87 3.76 -7.85 22.32
CA LEU A 87 5.21 -7.73 22.16
C LEU A 87 5.73 -6.33 22.51
N ASP A 88 4.86 -5.45 23.05
CA ASP A 88 5.18 -4.05 23.36
C ASP A 88 5.74 -3.26 22.15
N LEU A 89 5.31 -3.64 20.93
CA LEU A 89 5.71 -2.92 19.73
C LEU A 89 5.04 -1.55 19.70
N LYS A 90 5.79 -0.52 19.30
CA LYS A 90 5.22 0.81 19.11
C LYS A 90 4.27 0.80 17.92
N SER A 91 3.04 1.26 18.14
CA SER A 91 2.14 1.62 17.04
C SER A 91 2.73 2.77 16.22
N PHE A 92 2.32 2.89 14.97
CA PHE A 92 2.67 4.06 14.16
C PHE A 92 1.56 5.11 14.28
N SER A 93 1.95 6.38 14.12
CA SER A 93 1.01 7.49 14.12
C SER A 93 0.95 8.12 12.74
N THR A 94 -0.26 8.31 12.22
CA THR A 94 -0.48 9.14 11.02
C THR A 94 -1.38 10.31 11.39
N ALA A 95 -1.25 11.42 10.66
CA ALA A 95 -2.07 12.61 10.87
C ALA A 95 -3.58 12.33 10.73
N GLN A 96 -3.98 11.27 10.01
CA GLN A 96 -5.38 10.90 9.81
C GLN A 96 -5.91 9.87 10.82
N THR A 97 -5.06 9.07 11.47
CA THR A 97 -5.50 7.93 12.30
C THR A 97 -5.11 8.02 13.77
N GLY A 98 -4.18 8.91 14.14
CA GLY A 98 -3.52 8.85 15.44
C GLY A 98 -2.67 7.59 15.59
N GLU A 99 -2.29 7.25 16.83
CA GLU A 99 -1.56 6.02 17.17
C GLU A 99 -2.42 4.78 16.87
N SER A 100 -1.97 3.96 15.93
CA SER A 100 -2.71 2.80 15.44
C SER A 100 -1.76 1.73 14.91
N TYR A 101 -2.22 0.47 14.91
CA TYR A 101 -1.56 -0.62 14.19
C TYR A 101 -2.16 -0.82 12.78
N PHE A 102 -3.15 -0.01 12.40
CA PHE A 102 -3.91 -0.14 11.16
C PHE A 102 -3.64 1.02 10.21
N GLN A 103 -3.24 0.70 8.98
CA GLN A 103 -3.13 1.65 7.87
C GLN A 103 -4.30 1.43 6.93
N LYS A 104 -5.16 2.44 6.79
CA LYS A 104 -6.32 2.38 5.90
C LYS A 104 -5.91 2.83 4.49
N PHE A 105 -6.37 2.11 3.49
CA PHE A 105 -6.21 2.45 2.08
C PHE A 105 -7.40 1.91 1.28
N GLU A 106 -7.67 2.53 0.14
CA GLU A 106 -8.77 2.14 -0.74
C GLU A 106 -8.30 1.07 -1.74
N ILE A 107 -9.18 0.13 -2.02
CA ILE A 107 -8.95 -0.94 -2.99
C ILE A 107 -10.24 -1.25 -3.76
N THR A 108 -10.07 -1.72 -4.99
CA THR A 108 -11.16 -2.32 -5.75
C THR A 108 -11.25 -3.80 -5.40
N THR A 109 -12.30 -4.20 -4.66
CA THR A 109 -12.48 -5.58 -4.17
C THR A 109 -13.27 -6.48 -5.13
N GLY A 110 -14.00 -5.88 -6.08
CA GLY A 110 -14.87 -6.60 -6.99
C GLY A 110 -14.71 -6.11 -8.42
N LEU A 111 -14.28 -7.00 -9.30
CA LEU A 111 -14.40 -6.85 -10.74
C LEU A 111 -15.44 -7.83 -11.24
N ARG A 112 -16.29 -7.37 -12.16
CA ARG A 112 -17.31 -8.19 -12.82
C ARG A 112 -17.16 -8.01 -14.32
N ALA A 113 -17.21 -9.13 -15.04
CA ALA A 113 -17.25 -9.13 -16.49
C ALA A 113 -18.51 -8.38 -16.95
N GLY A 114 -18.34 -7.35 -17.80
CA GLY A 114 -19.46 -6.67 -18.46
C GLY A 114 -20.24 -7.59 -19.41
N THR A 115 -21.41 -7.12 -19.87
CA THR A 115 -22.35 -7.90 -20.70
C THR A 115 -21.93 -8.07 -22.17
N GLY A 116 -20.79 -7.50 -22.58
CA GLY A 116 -20.32 -7.47 -23.97
C GLY A 116 -19.05 -8.27 -24.25
N ASN A 117 -18.56 -9.07 -23.29
CA ASN A 117 -17.31 -9.81 -23.47
C ASN A 117 -17.47 -10.91 -24.51
N SER A 118 -16.72 -10.81 -25.61
CA SER A 118 -16.71 -11.84 -26.63
C SER A 118 -15.39 -11.89 -27.38
N LEU A 119 -15.01 -13.08 -27.83
CA LEU A 119 -13.86 -13.33 -28.69
C LEU A 119 -14.36 -14.05 -29.95
N THR A 120 -13.97 -13.57 -31.12
CA THR A 120 -14.30 -14.23 -32.40
C THR A 120 -13.02 -14.64 -33.09
N LEU A 121 -12.84 -15.93 -33.36
CA LEU A 121 -11.75 -16.49 -34.15
C LEU A 121 -12.33 -17.19 -35.39
N GLY A 122 -12.10 -16.60 -36.56
CA GLY A 122 -12.70 -17.06 -37.82
C GLY A 122 -14.23 -17.09 -37.71
N LYS A 123 -14.84 -18.28 -37.85
CA LYS A 123 -16.30 -18.48 -37.75
C LYS A 123 -16.78 -18.81 -36.33
N LYS A 124 -15.88 -18.96 -35.35
CA LYS A 124 -16.21 -19.34 -33.98
C LYS A 124 -16.29 -18.11 -33.09
N LYS A 125 -17.34 -18.04 -32.27
CA LYS A 125 -17.56 -16.98 -31.29
C LYS A 125 -17.62 -17.58 -29.88
N PHE A 126 -16.91 -16.96 -28.94
CA PHE A 126 -16.85 -17.33 -27.53
C PHE A 126 -17.44 -16.20 -26.69
N THR A 127 -18.44 -16.54 -25.88
CA THR A 127 -19.17 -15.59 -25.01
C THR A 127 -19.42 -16.14 -23.60
N SER A 128 -19.25 -17.44 -23.40
CA SER A 128 -19.48 -18.06 -22.09
C SER A 128 -18.29 -17.78 -21.16
N PRO A 129 -18.51 -17.48 -19.87
CA PRO A 129 -17.46 -17.40 -18.86
C PRO A 129 -16.61 -18.68 -18.75
N GLU A 130 -17.13 -19.84 -19.14
CA GLU A 130 -16.37 -21.10 -19.19
C GLU A 130 -15.29 -21.10 -20.29
N THR A 131 -15.50 -20.29 -21.32
CA THR A 131 -14.66 -20.23 -22.53
C THR A 131 -13.85 -18.95 -22.66
N LEU A 132 -14.34 -17.85 -22.06
CA LEU A 132 -13.74 -16.54 -22.12
C LEU A 132 -13.93 -15.82 -20.79
N VAL A 133 -12.83 -15.62 -20.07
CA VAL A 133 -12.77 -14.78 -18.88
C VAL A 133 -11.89 -13.57 -19.20
N PRO A 134 -12.45 -12.36 -19.35
CA PRO A 134 -11.63 -11.18 -19.55
C PRO A 134 -10.79 -10.91 -18.28
N LEU A 135 -9.58 -10.41 -18.48
CA LEU A 135 -8.75 -9.99 -17.36
C LEU A 135 -9.36 -8.73 -16.74
N GLY A 136 -9.48 -8.70 -15.41
CA GLY A 136 -10.04 -7.55 -14.68
C GLY A 136 -9.27 -6.24 -14.88
N ILE A 137 -8.01 -6.32 -15.32
CA ILE A 137 -7.15 -5.17 -15.62
C ILE A 137 -7.16 -4.77 -17.11
N SER A 138 -7.93 -5.45 -17.94
CA SER A 138 -8.03 -5.13 -19.36
C SER A 138 -8.87 -3.88 -19.61
N ALA A 139 -8.63 -3.21 -20.74
CA ALA A 139 -9.48 -2.12 -21.19
C ALA A 139 -10.84 -2.64 -21.67
N SER A 140 -11.91 -1.88 -21.39
CA SER A 140 -13.24 -2.13 -21.94
C SER A 140 -13.33 -1.62 -23.39
N ALA A 141 -12.64 -2.30 -24.32
CA ALA A 141 -12.61 -1.96 -25.74
C ALA A 141 -12.61 -3.21 -26.62
N GLY A 142 -13.06 -3.05 -27.86
CA GLY A 142 -12.96 -4.08 -28.89
C GLY A 142 -11.76 -3.84 -29.80
N VAL A 143 -11.05 -4.91 -30.16
CA VAL A 143 -9.99 -4.89 -31.17
C VAL A 143 -10.32 -5.88 -32.28
N LYS A 144 -9.99 -5.53 -33.52
CA LYS A 144 -10.07 -6.41 -34.69
C LYS A 144 -8.67 -6.55 -35.28
N SER A 145 -8.31 -7.77 -35.65
CA SER A 145 -7.07 -8.10 -36.34
C SER A 145 -7.36 -9.19 -37.35
N GLU A 146 -6.76 -9.08 -38.53
CA GLU A 146 -6.81 -10.13 -39.56
C GLU A 146 -5.84 -11.27 -39.23
N ASP A 147 -4.71 -10.92 -38.59
CA ASP A 147 -3.64 -11.85 -38.26
C ASP A 147 -3.60 -12.16 -36.76
N VAL A 148 -3.24 -13.40 -36.43
CA VAL A 148 -2.97 -13.86 -35.07
C VAL A 148 -1.57 -14.49 -35.07
N VAL A 149 -0.70 -13.98 -34.21
CA VAL A 149 0.70 -14.45 -34.09
C VAL A 149 0.91 -15.11 -32.74
N PHE A 150 1.51 -16.30 -32.73
CA PHE A 150 1.95 -16.96 -31.51
C PHE A 150 3.33 -16.43 -31.10
N VAL A 151 3.38 -15.67 -30.00
CA VAL A 151 4.60 -15.01 -29.49
C VAL A 151 5.21 -15.70 -28.26
N GLY A 152 4.84 -16.95 -27.98
CA GLY A 152 5.32 -17.68 -26.81
C GLY A 152 4.87 -17.03 -25.50
N TYR A 153 5.82 -16.72 -24.61
CA TYR A 153 5.56 -16.15 -23.29
C TYR A 153 5.39 -14.61 -23.26
N GLY A 154 5.63 -13.93 -24.39
CA GLY A 154 5.55 -12.45 -24.44
C GLY A 154 6.64 -11.74 -23.62
N ILE A 155 7.82 -12.35 -23.50
CA ILE A 155 8.99 -11.80 -22.78
C ILE A 155 10.06 -11.40 -23.82
N THR A 156 10.71 -10.27 -23.60
CA THR A 156 11.86 -9.82 -24.39
C THR A 156 13.07 -9.66 -23.48
N THR A 157 14.21 -10.25 -23.83
CA THR A 157 15.49 -10.04 -23.14
C THR A 157 16.52 -9.40 -24.08
N LYS A 158 17.62 -8.86 -23.54
CA LYS A 158 18.72 -8.34 -24.37
C LYS A 158 19.41 -9.43 -25.19
N ASP A 159 19.33 -10.68 -24.76
CA ASP A 159 20.12 -11.79 -25.29
C ASP A 159 19.29 -12.81 -26.10
N GLY A 160 18.01 -12.50 -26.37
CA GLY A 160 17.06 -13.40 -27.05
C GLY A 160 16.27 -14.21 -26.04
#